data_AF-A0A7X6U8B9-F1
#
_entry.id   AF-A0A7X6U8B9-F1
#
_cell.length_a   1.000
_cell.length_b   1.000
_cell.length_c   1.000
_cell.angle_alpha   90.00
_cell.angle_beta   90.00
_cell.angle_gamma   90.00
#
_symmetry.space_group_name_H-M   'P 1'
#
loop_
_entity.id
_entity.type
_entity.pdbx_description
1 polymer ?
#
loop_
_entity_poly.entity_id
_entity_poly.type
_entity_poly.pdbx_seq_one_letter_code
_entity_poly.pdbx_strand_id
1 'polypeptide(L)'
;MQAIFPNFAYRRPSRTPIQLSWSGRTLVVACCLRFNRRARSTGPADSPDQTYADLILAGIEQAWSGTYQLGTEAMPEPVTVLVRFQAEGTRKAAAVRVHRLLLMPAHVISPLYRRIWGIFRTGQLESMGLNWTPRHPGSIVMPPYRQARTVRSVAAHEFGHLLGIGDAYGALYRFYSAAPGTGHYMMHSNSQVQPEEVRMLIRAHASGRMQFFPRRWQTRVFRDGLRREFGQLLRRIKS
;
A
#
# COMPACT_ATOMS: atom_id res chain seq x y z
N MET A 1 -26.39 4.44 -21.65
CA MET A 1 -25.05 5.04 -21.76
C MET A 1 -24.01 3.96 -21.47
N GLN A 2 -22.99 3.79 -22.31
CA GLN A 2 -21.90 2.86 -22.00
C GLN A 2 -20.98 3.51 -20.95
N ALA A 3 -20.70 2.81 -19.85
CA ALA A 3 -19.74 3.28 -18.85
C ALA A 3 -18.35 3.41 -19.49
N ILE A 4 -17.76 4.60 -19.43
CA ILE A 4 -16.40 4.84 -19.95
C ILE A 4 -15.41 4.50 -18.84
N PHE A 5 -14.88 3.28 -18.88
CA PHE A 5 -13.80 2.88 -17.99
C PHE A 5 -12.46 3.46 -18.47
N PRO A 6 -11.58 3.91 -17.57
CA PRO A 6 -10.26 4.40 -17.97
C PRO A 6 -9.46 3.26 -18.62
N ASN A 7 -8.94 3.51 -19.82
CA ASN A 7 -8.05 2.57 -20.48
C ASN A 7 -6.63 2.68 -19.88
N PHE A 8 -6.17 1.60 -19.24
CA PHE A 8 -4.85 1.56 -18.64
C PHE A 8 -3.78 1.11 -19.65
N ALA A 9 -3.27 2.05 -20.44
CA ALA A 9 -2.17 1.79 -21.37
C ALA A 9 -0.80 2.00 -20.68
N TYR A 10 -0.20 0.92 -20.15
CA TYR A 10 1.13 1.00 -19.57
C TYR A 10 2.21 1.12 -20.66
N ARG A 11 2.90 2.27 -20.75
CA ARG A 11 3.97 2.49 -21.75
C ARG A 11 5.11 1.45 -21.74
N ARG A 12 5.31 0.71 -20.64
CA ARG A 12 6.27 -0.42 -20.55
C ARG A 12 5.67 -1.53 -19.67
N PRO A 13 4.78 -2.39 -20.21
CA PRO A 13 4.07 -3.40 -19.42
C PRO A 13 5.03 -4.37 -18.72
N SER A 14 6.06 -4.85 -19.42
CA SER A 14 7.09 -5.76 -18.88
C SER A 14 7.86 -5.20 -17.66
N ARG A 15 7.86 -3.88 -17.46
CA ARG A 15 8.51 -3.20 -16.32
C ARG A 15 7.53 -2.74 -15.23
N THR A 16 6.25 -3.05 -15.38
CA THR A 16 5.18 -2.62 -14.48
C THR A 16 4.67 -3.84 -13.71
N PRO A 17 5.09 -4.05 -12.45
CA PRO A 17 4.78 -5.25 -11.67
C PRO A 17 3.30 -5.44 -11.37
N ILE A 18 2.55 -4.34 -11.25
CA ILE A 18 1.11 -4.34 -11.01
C ILE A 18 0.43 -3.62 -12.17
N GLN A 19 -0.54 -4.28 -12.79
CA GLN A 19 -1.28 -3.76 -13.93
C GLN A 19 -2.76 -3.92 -13.68
N LEU A 20 -3.51 -2.90 -14.12
CA LEU A 20 -4.95 -2.86 -14.09
C LEU A 20 -5.49 -3.07 -15.50
N SER A 21 -6.56 -3.83 -15.63
CA SER A 21 -7.31 -3.97 -16.87
C SER A 21 -8.79 -4.18 -16.59
N TRP A 22 -9.64 -3.71 -17.49
CA TRP A 22 -11.08 -3.91 -17.41
C TRP A 22 -11.52 -5.07 -18.30
N SER A 23 -12.45 -5.87 -17.80
CA SER A 23 -13.23 -6.84 -18.58
C SER A 23 -14.70 -6.67 -18.19
N GLY A 24 -15.44 -5.91 -18.98
CA GLY A 24 -16.77 -5.42 -18.59
C GLY A 24 -16.69 -4.62 -17.29
N ARG A 25 -17.46 -5.04 -16.27
CA ARG A 25 -17.47 -4.42 -14.92
C ARG A 25 -16.45 -5.01 -13.96
N THR A 26 -15.54 -5.84 -14.46
CA THR A 26 -14.51 -6.47 -13.64
C THR A 26 -13.19 -5.73 -13.82
N LEU A 27 -12.69 -5.13 -12.73
CA LEU A 27 -11.34 -4.60 -12.63
C LEU A 27 -10.39 -5.72 -12.22
N VAL A 28 -9.49 -6.12 -13.10
CA VAL A 28 -8.46 -7.10 -12.80
C VAL A 28 -7.19 -6.37 -12.34
N VAL A 29 -6.74 -6.67 -11.13
CA VAL A 29 -5.46 -6.23 -10.55
C VAL A 29 -4.45 -7.37 -10.72
N ALA A 30 -3.83 -7.44 -11.89
CA ALA A 30 -2.77 -8.43 -12.13
C ALA A 30 -1.51 -8.00 -11.39
N CYS A 31 -0.88 -8.90 -10.65
CA CYS A 31 0.27 -8.63 -9.78
C CYS A 31 1.38 -9.66 -9.99
N CYS A 32 2.62 -9.21 -10.10
CA CYS A 32 3.80 -10.08 -10.05
C CYS A 32 4.61 -9.73 -8.80
N LEU A 33 4.67 -10.65 -7.84
CA LEU A 33 5.38 -10.50 -6.58
C LEU A 33 6.54 -11.50 -6.52
N ARG A 34 7.65 -11.09 -5.90
CA ARG A 34 8.82 -11.94 -5.68
C ARG A 34 9.15 -12.00 -4.20
N PHE A 35 9.20 -13.20 -3.66
CA PHE A 35 9.41 -13.46 -2.25
C PHE A 35 10.87 -13.84 -1.94
N ASN A 36 11.39 -13.43 -0.79
CA ASN A 36 12.69 -13.93 -0.31
C ASN A 36 12.58 -15.39 0.19
N ARG A 37 13.72 -16.07 0.35
CA ARG A 37 13.77 -17.48 0.79
C ARG A 37 12.96 -17.73 2.05
N ARG A 38 13.11 -16.88 3.08
CA ARG A 38 12.39 -16.99 4.35
C ARG A 38 10.88 -16.97 4.15
N ALA A 39 10.37 -16.03 3.35
CA ALA A 39 8.94 -15.94 3.11
C ALA A 39 8.37 -17.21 2.46
N ARG A 40 9.16 -17.87 1.60
CA ARG A 40 8.79 -19.10 0.90
C ARG A 40 8.99 -20.39 1.69
N SER A 41 9.72 -20.35 2.81
CA SER A 41 10.16 -21.57 3.50
C SER A 41 9.79 -21.62 4.98
N THR A 42 9.13 -20.58 5.50
CA THR A 42 8.74 -20.50 6.92
C THR A 42 7.37 -19.88 7.04
N GLY A 43 6.67 -20.19 8.12
CA GLY A 43 5.38 -19.63 8.49
C GLY A 43 5.35 -19.16 9.95
N PRO A 44 4.25 -18.55 10.39
CA PRO A 44 3.97 -18.32 11.81
C PRO A 44 3.66 -19.64 12.52
N ALA A 45 3.86 -19.67 13.85
CA ALA A 45 3.67 -20.90 14.63
C ALA A 45 2.21 -21.36 14.71
N ASP A 46 1.26 -20.44 14.56
CA ASP A 46 -0.19 -20.72 14.59
C ASP A 46 -0.75 -21.18 13.23
N SER A 47 0.09 -21.35 12.21
CA SER A 47 -0.29 -21.89 10.90
C SER A 47 0.89 -22.65 10.28
N PRO A 48 1.23 -23.84 10.83
CA PRO A 48 2.44 -24.57 10.45
C PRO A 48 2.45 -25.02 8.98
N ASP A 49 1.28 -25.22 8.39
CA ASP A 49 1.12 -25.69 7.01
C ASP A 49 1.15 -24.57 5.96
N GLN A 50 1.33 -23.31 6.37
CA GLN A 50 1.32 -22.15 5.48
C GLN A 50 2.60 -21.34 5.61
N THR A 51 3.22 -21.02 4.47
CA THR A 51 4.36 -20.11 4.46
C THR A 51 3.90 -18.65 4.58
N TYR A 52 4.81 -17.74 4.94
CA TYR A 52 4.49 -16.31 4.88
C TYR A 52 4.07 -15.87 3.48
N ALA A 53 4.64 -16.44 2.41
CA ALA A 53 4.25 -16.13 1.05
C ALA A 53 2.78 -16.49 0.81
N ASP A 54 2.34 -17.69 1.22
CA ASP A 54 0.95 -18.13 1.08
C ASP A 54 0.00 -17.21 1.85
N LEU A 55 0.36 -16.88 3.09
CA LEU A 55 -0.41 -15.97 3.94
C LEU A 55 -0.50 -14.56 3.36
N ILE A 56 0.59 -14.03 2.81
CA ILE A 56 0.62 -12.71 2.18
C ILE A 56 -0.29 -12.68 0.96
N LEU A 57 -0.18 -13.67 0.07
CA LEU A 57 -1.01 -13.76 -1.13
C LEU A 57 -2.50 -13.87 -0.77
N ALA A 58 -2.84 -14.78 0.14
CA ALA A 58 -4.21 -14.97 0.60
C ALA A 58 -4.78 -13.71 1.26
N GLY A 59 -4.00 -13.04 2.12
CA GLY A 59 -4.43 -11.80 2.79
C GLY A 59 -4.70 -10.67 1.80
N ILE A 60 -3.84 -10.51 0.80
CA ILE A 60 -4.01 -9.51 -0.26
C ILE A 60 -5.26 -9.83 -1.09
N GLU A 61 -5.41 -11.08 -1.55
CA GLU A 61 -6.54 -11.48 -2.38
C GLU A 61 -7.87 -11.32 -1.64
N GLN A 62 -7.94 -11.77 -0.39
CA GLN A 62 -9.12 -11.67 0.47
C GLN A 62 -9.52 -10.21 0.73
N ALA A 63 -8.54 -9.33 0.93
CA ALA A 63 -8.81 -7.94 1.29
C ALA A 63 -9.21 -7.08 0.09
N TRP A 64 -8.56 -7.27 -1.06
CA TRP A 64 -8.68 -6.38 -2.21
C TRP A 64 -9.61 -6.89 -3.30
N SER A 65 -9.89 -8.19 -3.34
CA SER A 65 -10.91 -8.74 -4.25
C SER A 65 -12.31 -8.60 -3.63
N GLY A 66 -13.31 -8.40 -4.47
CA GLY A 66 -14.70 -8.25 -4.01
C GLY A 66 -15.50 -7.31 -4.89
N THR A 67 -16.73 -7.03 -4.50
CA THR A 67 -17.62 -6.11 -5.22
C THR A 67 -17.72 -4.79 -4.47
N TYR A 68 -17.48 -3.69 -5.18
CA TYR A 68 -17.37 -2.35 -4.61
C TYR A 68 -18.35 -1.40 -5.27
N GLN A 69 -19.05 -0.62 -4.45
CA GLN A 69 -19.97 0.42 -4.91
C GLN A 69 -19.20 1.70 -5.22
N LEU A 70 -18.74 1.84 -6.47
CA LEU A 70 -17.98 3.02 -6.88
C LEU A 70 -18.86 4.25 -7.09
N GLY A 71 -20.16 4.12 -7.33
CA GLY A 71 -21.16 5.18 -7.19
C GLY A 71 -20.80 6.51 -7.84
N THR A 72 -20.10 6.49 -8.98
CA THR A 72 -19.84 7.70 -9.77
C THR A 72 -20.89 7.83 -10.84
N GLU A 73 -21.17 9.05 -11.34
CA GLU A 73 -22.09 9.21 -12.48
C GLU A 73 -21.69 8.36 -13.69
N ALA A 74 -20.38 8.15 -13.88
CA ALA A 74 -19.83 7.29 -14.93
C ALA A 74 -19.92 5.78 -14.63
N MET A 75 -20.06 5.39 -13.36
CA MET A 75 -20.14 4.00 -12.88
C MET A 75 -21.13 3.91 -11.71
N PRO A 76 -22.45 4.00 -12.00
CA PRO A 76 -23.48 3.94 -10.97
C PRO A 76 -23.63 2.53 -10.38
N GLU A 77 -23.15 1.51 -11.08
CA GLU A 77 -23.28 0.11 -10.71
C GLU A 77 -22.04 -0.44 -9.99
N PRO A 78 -22.19 -1.54 -9.23
CA PRO A 78 -21.07 -2.17 -8.55
C PRO A 78 -20.00 -2.66 -9.52
N VAL A 79 -18.73 -2.50 -9.13
CA VAL A 79 -17.56 -3.03 -9.83
C VAL A 79 -16.99 -4.21 -9.06
N THR A 80 -16.70 -5.30 -9.76
CA THR A 80 -15.98 -6.44 -9.18
C THR A 80 -14.49 -6.23 -9.37
N VAL A 81 -13.72 -6.27 -8.29
CA VAL A 81 -12.25 -6.24 -8.31
C VAL A 81 -11.75 -7.67 -8.11
N LEU A 82 -10.82 -8.10 -8.96
CA LEU A 82 -10.15 -9.39 -8.84
C LEU A 82 -8.64 -9.20 -8.78
N VAL A 83 -8.02 -9.60 -7.68
CA VAL A 83 -6.55 -9.67 -7.61
C VAL A 83 -6.09 -11.00 -8.20
N ARG A 84 -5.13 -10.94 -9.12
CA ARG A 84 -4.56 -12.13 -9.76
C ARG A 84 -3.04 -12.10 -9.65
N PHE A 85 -2.46 -13.15 -9.09
CA PHE A 85 -1.02 -13.30 -9.02
C PHE A 85 -0.48 -14.03 -10.24
N GLN A 86 0.57 -13.49 -10.83
CA GLN A 86 1.27 -14.06 -11.97
C GLN A 86 2.65 -14.56 -11.53
N ALA A 87 3.07 -15.67 -12.12
CA ALA A 87 4.39 -16.24 -11.89
C ALA A 87 5.51 -15.25 -12.22
N GLU A 88 6.63 -15.37 -11.49
CA GLU A 88 7.87 -14.66 -11.80
C GLU A 88 8.31 -14.97 -13.24
N GLY A 89 8.94 -14.01 -13.91
CA GLY A 89 9.43 -14.15 -15.28
C GLY A 89 8.49 -13.64 -16.38
N THR A 90 7.19 -13.51 -16.09
CA THR A 90 6.23 -12.87 -17.02
C THR A 90 6.48 -11.37 -17.19
N ARG A 91 6.95 -10.72 -16.10
CA ARG A 91 7.33 -9.30 -16.04
C ARG A 91 8.15 -9.02 -14.78
N LYS A 92 8.63 -7.78 -14.64
CA LYS A 92 9.27 -7.30 -13.40
C LYS A 92 8.35 -7.55 -12.20
N ALA A 93 8.87 -8.16 -11.14
CA ALA A 93 8.13 -8.38 -9.90
C ALA A 93 8.39 -7.27 -8.85
N ALA A 94 7.40 -6.96 -8.03
CA ALA A 94 7.59 -6.19 -6.80
C ALA A 94 8.15 -7.13 -5.71
N ALA A 95 9.19 -6.70 -5.01
CA ALA A 95 9.82 -7.55 -4.00
C ALA A 95 9.01 -7.52 -2.69
N VAL A 96 8.89 -8.69 -2.07
CA VAL A 96 8.30 -8.90 -0.74
C VAL A 96 9.32 -9.63 0.12
N ARG A 97 9.70 -9.03 1.24
CA ARG A 97 10.78 -9.53 2.09
C ARG A 97 10.27 -9.72 3.51
N VAL A 98 10.44 -10.93 4.04
CA VAL A 98 10.24 -11.21 5.46
C VAL A 98 11.60 -11.35 6.14
N HIS A 99 11.90 -10.49 7.11
CA HIS A 99 13.10 -10.59 7.95
C HIS A 99 12.89 -9.86 9.27
N ARG A 100 13.69 -10.19 10.30
CA ARG A 100 13.61 -9.50 11.59
C ARG A 100 13.95 -8.02 11.38
N LEU A 101 13.09 -7.14 11.90
CA LEU A 101 13.30 -5.70 11.94
C LEU A 101 13.61 -5.33 13.38
N LEU A 102 14.69 -4.58 13.60
CA LEU A 102 15.11 -4.20 14.96
C LEU A 102 14.28 -3.04 15.53
N LEU A 103 13.80 -2.12 14.67
CA LEU A 103 13.21 -0.85 15.13
C LEU A 103 12.00 -0.37 14.31
N MET A 104 11.79 -0.87 13.09
CA MET A 104 10.71 -0.36 12.22
C MET A 104 9.59 -1.39 12.06
N PRO A 105 8.31 -0.98 12.02
CA PRO A 105 7.20 -1.85 11.65
C PRO A 105 7.31 -2.30 10.19
N ALA A 106 6.36 -3.12 9.73
CA ALA A 106 6.20 -3.36 8.31
C ALA A 106 6.05 -2.02 7.55
N HIS A 107 6.59 -1.97 6.34
CA HIS A 107 6.53 -0.78 5.50
C HIS A 107 6.87 -1.11 4.04
N VAL A 108 6.40 -0.27 3.12
CA VAL A 108 6.85 -0.24 1.73
C VAL A 108 7.99 0.74 1.55
N ILE A 109 9.07 0.25 0.93
CA ILE A 109 10.27 1.04 0.66
C ILE A 109 10.40 1.30 -0.84
N SER A 110 10.53 2.58 -1.23
CA SER A 110 11.09 2.96 -2.53
C SER A 110 12.63 2.88 -2.50
N PRO A 111 13.29 2.55 -3.64
CA PRO A 111 14.75 2.60 -3.73
C PRO A 111 15.30 3.98 -3.31
N LEU A 112 16.44 3.98 -2.60
CA LEU A 112 17.03 5.18 -1.99
C LEU A 112 17.21 6.35 -2.98
N TYR A 113 17.68 6.07 -4.20
CA TYR A 113 17.87 7.08 -5.25
C TYR A 113 16.57 7.81 -5.64
N ARG A 114 15.40 7.15 -5.56
CA ARG A 114 14.10 7.79 -5.86
C ARG A 114 13.58 8.63 -4.71
N ARG A 115 13.93 8.29 -3.47
CA ARG A 115 13.59 9.08 -2.27
C ARG A 115 14.32 10.42 -2.29
N ILE A 116 15.62 10.39 -2.58
CA ILE A 116 16.45 11.60 -2.73
C ILE A 116 15.90 12.47 -3.87
N TRP A 117 15.51 11.88 -5.01
CA TRP A 117 15.00 12.64 -6.15
C TRP A 117 13.57 13.18 -5.99
N GLY A 118 12.74 12.56 -5.13
CA GLY A 118 11.39 13.06 -4.82
C GLY A 118 11.39 14.41 -4.11
N ILE A 119 12.37 14.60 -3.22
CA ILE A 119 12.60 15.84 -2.45
C ILE A 119 12.80 17.03 -3.38
N PHE A 120 13.69 16.87 -4.37
CA PHE A 120 14.03 17.95 -5.31
C PHE A 120 12.90 18.30 -6.28
N ARG A 121 11.96 17.38 -6.55
CA ARG A 121 10.95 17.57 -7.61
C ARG A 121 9.60 18.11 -7.13
N THR A 122 9.23 17.88 -5.88
CA THR A 122 7.84 18.15 -5.42
C THR A 122 7.71 19.10 -4.25
N GLY A 123 8.79 19.44 -3.54
CA GLY A 123 8.74 20.33 -2.37
C GLY A 123 7.86 19.82 -1.21
N GLN A 124 7.32 18.61 -1.32
CA GLN A 124 6.45 17.99 -0.32
C GLN A 124 7.23 16.91 0.42
N LEU A 125 7.36 17.04 1.75
CA LEU A 125 8.06 16.08 2.61
C LEU A 125 7.46 14.67 2.51
N GLU A 126 6.19 14.52 2.15
CA GLU A 126 5.55 13.20 1.96
C GLU A 126 6.12 12.40 0.78
N SER A 127 6.70 13.08 -0.22
CA SER A 127 7.43 12.45 -1.31
C SER A 127 8.74 11.78 -0.88
N MET A 128 9.19 12.00 0.37
CA MET A 128 10.41 11.41 0.94
C MET A 128 10.30 9.90 1.18
N GLY A 129 9.09 9.37 1.40
CA GLY A 129 8.89 7.96 1.72
C GLY A 129 8.75 7.07 0.49
N LEU A 130 7.87 7.49 -0.44
CA LEU A 130 7.43 6.72 -1.61
C LEU A 130 7.27 7.66 -2.82
N ASN A 131 8.34 7.85 -3.58
CA ASN A 131 8.25 8.35 -4.96
C ASN A 131 7.67 7.24 -5.84
N TRP A 132 6.39 6.94 -5.63
CA TRP A 132 5.67 5.84 -6.26
C TRP A 132 5.38 6.17 -7.72
N THR A 133 5.58 5.18 -8.58
CA THR A 133 4.98 5.15 -9.93
C THR A 133 4.63 3.70 -10.26
N PRO A 134 3.75 3.43 -11.25
CA PRO A 134 3.40 2.05 -11.61
C PRO A 134 4.60 1.15 -11.93
N ARG A 135 5.72 1.70 -12.44
CA ARG A 135 6.96 0.96 -12.75
C ARG A 135 7.87 0.72 -11.53
N HIS A 136 7.64 1.48 -10.46
CA HIS A 136 8.45 1.50 -9.26
C HIS A 136 7.53 1.66 -8.03
N PRO A 137 6.68 0.67 -7.75
CA PRO A 137 5.74 0.75 -6.64
C PRO A 137 6.42 0.63 -5.27
N GLY A 138 7.68 0.19 -5.23
CA GLY A 138 8.43 -0.06 -4.00
C GLY A 138 8.63 -1.55 -3.75
N SER A 139 8.86 -1.92 -2.49
CA SER A 139 9.01 -3.29 -2.02
C SER A 139 8.45 -3.40 -0.62
N ILE A 140 7.68 -4.46 -0.37
CA ILE A 140 7.13 -4.75 0.96
C ILE A 140 8.24 -5.35 1.82
N VAL A 141 8.39 -4.81 3.03
CA VAL A 141 9.27 -5.36 4.05
C VAL A 141 8.44 -5.60 5.31
N MET A 142 8.41 -6.84 5.78
CA MET A 142 7.62 -7.24 6.94
C MET A 142 8.46 -8.02 7.94
N PRO A 143 8.22 -7.84 9.25
CA PRO A 143 8.78 -8.74 10.26
C PRO A 143 8.09 -10.12 10.21
N PRO A 144 8.75 -11.17 10.72
CA PRO A 144 8.13 -12.49 10.83
C PRO A 144 7.12 -12.49 11.98
N TYR A 145 5.89 -12.05 11.70
CA TYR A 145 4.81 -12.04 12.68
C TYR A 145 4.48 -13.46 13.16
N ARG A 146 4.12 -13.59 14.44
CA ARG A 146 3.81 -14.89 15.05
C ARG A 146 2.42 -15.42 14.72
N GLN A 147 1.54 -14.57 14.19
CA GLN A 147 0.13 -14.87 13.96
C GLN A 147 -0.22 -14.70 12.48
N ALA A 148 -0.85 -15.71 11.89
CA ALA A 148 -1.28 -15.71 10.49
C ALA A 148 -2.24 -14.56 10.16
N ARG A 149 -3.18 -14.26 11.06
CA ARG A 149 -4.11 -13.13 10.91
C ARG A 149 -3.37 -11.80 10.74
N THR A 150 -2.32 -11.57 11.54
CA THR A 150 -1.51 -10.35 11.49
C THR A 150 -0.72 -10.27 10.19
N VAL A 151 -0.15 -11.39 9.71
CA VAL A 151 0.52 -11.44 8.40
C VAL A 151 -0.44 -11.00 7.30
N ARG A 152 -1.63 -11.60 7.24
CA ARG A 152 -2.64 -11.31 6.20
C ARG A 152 -3.07 -9.84 6.21
N SER A 153 -3.44 -9.34 7.38
CA SER A 153 -3.95 -7.97 7.58
C SER A 153 -2.88 -6.91 7.26
N VAL A 154 -1.64 -7.09 7.73
CA VAL A 154 -0.55 -6.15 7.43
C VAL A 154 -0.15 -6.25 5.96
N ALA A 155 -0.09 -7.45 5.38
CA ALA A 155 0.23 -7.61 3.95
C ALA A 155 -0.77 -6.90 3.04
N ALA A 156 -2.06 -6.97 3.36
CA ALA A 156 -3.11 -6.27 2.63
C ALA A 156 -2.94 -4.74 2.70
N HIS A 157 -2.55 -4.21 3.86
CA HIS A 157 -2.25 -2.80 4.04
C HIS A 157 -1.02 -2.36 3.22
N GLU A 158 0.10 -3.06 3.36
CA GLU A 158 1.34 -2.75 2.60
C GLU A 158 1.14 -2.89 1.09
N PHE A 159 0.27 -3.80 0.67
CA PHE A 159 -0.10 -3.93 -0.74
C PHE A 159 -0.84 -2.69 -1.26
N GLY A 160 -1.66 -2.03 -0.44
CA GLY A 160 -2.27 -0.74 -0.78
C GLY A 160 -1.24 0.34 -1.13
N HIS A 161 -0.08 0.34 -0.47
CA HIS A 161 1.03 1.22 -0.87
C HIS A 161 1.65 0.83 -2.20
N LEU A 162 1.79 -0.48 -2.50
CA LEU A 162 2.23 -0.91 -3.82
C LEU A 162 1.26 -0.50 -4.93
N LEU A 163 -0.03 -0.38 -4.61
CA LEU A 163 -1.09 0.12 -5.48
C LEU A 163 -1.08 1.66 -5.64
N GLY A 164 -0.23 2.37 -4.90
CA GLY A 164 -0.11 3.82 -4.99
C GLY A 164 -1.10 4.56 -4.10
N ILE A 165 -1.53 3.95 -3.00
CA ILE A 165 -2.41 4.56 -2.00
C ILE A 165 -1.58 4.90 -0.76
N GLY A 166 -1.66 6.14 -0.30
CA GLY A 166 -1.02 6.58 0.95
C GLY A 166 -1.78 6.17 2.19
N ASP A 167 -1.12 6.27 3.34
CA ASP A 167 -1.77 6.06 4.62
C ASP A 167 -2.92 7.03 4.86
N ALA A 168 -4.01 6.50 5.41
CA ALA A 168 -5.15 7.27 5.90
C ALA A 168 -4.93 7.75 7.34
N TYR A 169 -4.12 7.03 8.12
CA TYR A 169 -3.61 7.56 9.39
C TYR A 169 -2.47 8.55 9.11
N GLY A 170 -2.25 9.49 10.02
CA GLY A 170 -1.32 10.61 9.85
C GLY A 170 0.16 10.21 9.85
N ALA A 171 0.59 9.39 8.91
CA ALA A 171 1.97 8.95 8.76
C ALA A 171 2.70 9.85 7.75
N LEU A 172 3.07 11.03 8.26
CA LEU A 172 4.44 11.51 8.13
C LEU A 172 4.74 12.26 9.45
N TYR A 173 5.00 11.48 10.49
CA TYR A 173 5.48 11.88 11.82
C TYR A 173 4.57 12.84 12.60
N ARG A 174 3.61 12.34 13.40
CA ARG A 174 2.97 13.04 14.55
C ARG A 174 2.30 14.41 14.31
N PHE A 175 2.26 14.90 13.08
CA PHE A 175 1.96 16.30 12.76
C PHE A 175 0.62 16.52 12.07
N TYR A 176 0.04 15.46 11.51
CA TYR A 176 -1.25 15.49 10.84
C TYR A 176 -2.23 14.56 11.57
N SER A 177 -3.50 14.99 11.66
CA SER A 177 -4.57 14.11 12.13
C SER A 177 -4.84 13.03 11.09
N ALA A 178 -5.25 11.84 11.53
CA ALA A 178 -5.85 10.85 10.65
C ALA A 178 -7.00 11.47 9.84
N ALA A 179 -7.19 11.00 8.61
CA ALA A 179 -8.30 11.44 7.77
C ALA A 179 -9.64 11.12 8.48
N PRO A 180 -10.51 12.11 8.74
CA PRO A 180 -11.75 11.88 9.47
C PRO A 180 -12.62 10.80 8.81
N GLY A 181 -13.24 9.94 9.61
CA GLY A 181 -14.13 8.89 9.12
C GLY A 181 -13.43 7.69 8.47
N THR A 182 -12.09 7.64 8.44
CA THR A 182 -11.36 6.52 7.82
C THR A 182 -10.99 5.39 8.77
N GLY A 183 -11.48 5.41 10.02
CA GLY A 183 -11.09 4.44 11.07
C GLY A 183 -11.40 2.95 10.79
N HIS A 184 -12.11 2.65 9.71
CA HIS A 184 -12.46 1.31 9.25
C HIS A 184 -11.80 0.93 7.92
N TYR A 185 -10.94 1.80 7.37
CA TYR A 185 -10.29 1.61 6.07
C TYR A 185 -9.08 0.68 6.20
N MET A 186 -8.74 -0.02 5.13
CA MET A 186 -7.54 -0.85 5.08
C MET A 186 -6.29 0.00 5.33
N MET A 187 -6.20 1.17 4.69
CA MET A 187 -5.10 2.12 4.85
C MET A 187 -5.09 2.89 6.20
N HIS A 188 -6.02 2.61 7.13
CA HIS A 188 -6.04 3.21 8.47
C HIS A 188 -5.83 2.17 9.58
N SER A 189 -6.66 1.14 9.59
CA SER A 189 -6.82 0.20 10.71
C SER A 189 -6.62 -1.25 10.29
N ASN A 190 -6.07 -1.48 9.08
CA ASN A 190 -5.91 -2.80 8.47
C ASN A 190 -7.21 -3.64 8.49
N SER A 191 -8.36 -2.96 8.37
CA SER A 191 -9.69 -3.55 8.52
C SER A 191 -10.23 -4.07 7.19
N GLN A 192 -10.86 -3.21 6.38
CA GLN A 192 -11.44 -3.62 5.10
C GLN A 192 -11.22 -2.54 4.04
N VAL A 193 -10.95 -2.97 2.81
CA VAL A 193 -10.87 -2.06 1.66
C VAL A 193 -12.24 -1.43 1.41
N GLN A 194 -12.26 -0.11 1.34
CA GLN A 194 -13.44 0.69 1.06
C GLN A 194 -13.52 1.09 -0.42
N PRO A 195 -14.71 1.41 -0.94
CA PRO A 195 -14.85 1.85 -2.33
C PRO A 195 -13.96 3.04 -2.69
N GLU A 196 -13.71 3.97 -1.76
CA GLU A 196 -12.81 5.10 -2.02
C GLU A 196 -11.36 4.66 -2.23
N GLU A 197 -10.89 3.62 -1.54
CA GLU A 197 -9.55 3.05 -1.76
C GLU A 197 -9.42 2.45 -3.18
N VAL A 198 -10.49 1.84 -3.69
CA VAL A 198 -10.54 1.36 -5.09
C VAL A 198 -10.56 2.53 -6.08
N ARG A 199 -11.29 3.62 -5.79
CA ARG A 199 -11.25 4.84 -6.62
C ARG A 199 -9.84 5.45 -6.63
N MET A 200 -9.17 5.49 -5.49
CA MET A 200 -7.79 5.95 -5.37
C MET A 200 -6.83 5.06 -6.16
N LEU A 201 -6.95 3.73 -6.09
CA LEU A 201 -6.20 2.79 -6.93
C LEU A 201 -6.34 3.14 -8.43
N ILE A 202 -7.57 3.28 -8.91
CA ILE A 202 -7.87 3.59 -10.32
C ILE A 202 -7.23 4.92 -10.72
N ARG A 203 -7.41 5.97 -9.90
CA ARG A 203 -6.79 7.29 -10.13
C ARG A 203 -5.27 7.21 -10.09
N ALA A 204 -4.68 6.40 -9.21
CA ALA A 204 -3.24 6.26 -9.09
C ALA A 204 -2.61 5.71 -10.37
N HIS A 205 -3.22 4.66 -10.92
CA HIS A 205 -2.75 4.02 -12.14
C HIS A 205 -3.06 4.83 -13.40
N ALA A 206 -4.20 5.54 -13.45
CA ALA A 206 -4.54 6.41 -14.57
C ALA A 206 -3.63 7.65 -14.64
N SER A 207 -3.34 8.27 -13.50
CA SER A 207 -2.48 9.47 -13.45
C SER A 207 -0.99 9.16 -13.36
N GLY A 208 -0.63 7.92 -13.00
CA GLY A 208 0.74 7.53 -12.69
C GLY A 208 1.30 8.19 -11.43
N ARG A 209 0.43 8.67 -10.54
CA ARG A 209 0.78 9.39 -9.29
C ARG A 209 0.10 8.75 -8.09
N MET A 210 0.82 8.69 -6.97
CA MET A 210 0.26 8.22 -5.70
C MET A 210 -0.95 9.08 -5.29
N GLN A 211 -1.96 8.45 -4.71
CA GLN A 211 -3.14 9.11 -4.18
C GLN A 211 -3.09 9.13 -2.66
N PHE A 212 -3.50 10.24 -2.07
CA PHE A 212 -3.49 10.46 -0.62
C PHE A 212 -4.89 10.81 -0.14
N PHE A 213 -5.22 10.36 1.08
CA PHE A 213 -6.45 10.79 1.74
C PHE A 213 -6.41 12.29 2.02
N PRO A 214 -7.56 12.99 1.99
CA PRO A 214 -7.61 14.41 2.30
C PRO A 214 -7.12 14.65 3.73
N ARG A 215 -6.04 15.43 3.84
CA ARG A 215 -5.44 15.80 5.14
C ARG A 215 -5.99 17.15 5.56
N ARG A 216 -6.29 17.30 6.85
CA ARG A 216 -6.52 18.60 7.49
C ARG A 216 -5.28 18.93 8.32
N TRP A 217 -4.68 20.08 8.07
CA TRP A 217 -3.64 20.61 8.95
C TRP A 217 -4.26 20.91 10.31
N GLN A 218 -3.70 20.34 11.39
CA GLN A 218 -4.12 20.64 12.75
C GLN A 218 -2.91 21.12 13.56
N THR A 219 -2.77 22.44 13.68
CA THR A 219 -1.62 23.09 14.33
C THR A 219 -1.40 22.65 15.78
N ARG A 220 -2.47 22.25 16.50
CA ARG A 220 -2.36 21.72 17.87
C ARG A 220 -1.64 20.36 17.89
N VAL A 221 -2.10 19.42 17.06
CA VAL A 221 -1.47 18.10 16.91
C VAL A 221 -0.01 18.24 16.49
N PHE A 222 0.27 19.20 15.59
CA PHE A 222 1.64 19.54 15.20
C PHE A 222 2.53 19.93 16.38
N ARG A 223 2.10 20.91 17.19
CA ARG A 223 2.83 21.40 18.36
C ARG A 223 3.02 20.31 19.41
N ASP A 224 2.02 19.47 19.63
CA ASP A 224 2.07 18.37 20.60
C ASP A 224 2.99 17.23 20.15
N GLY A 225 3.08 16.98 18.84
CA GLY A 225 4.05 16.07 18.25
C GLY A 225 5.49 16.54 18.47
N LEU A 226 5.75 17.83 18.20
CA LEU A 226 7.05 18.48 18.37
C LEU A 226 7.52 18.45 19.83
N ARG A 227 6.64 18.81 20.76
CA ARG A 227 6.93 18.76 22.21
C ARG A 227 7.32 17.36 22.67
N ARG A 228 6.62 16.33 22.19
CA ARG A 228 6.92 14.93 22.54
C ARG A 228 8.27 14.46 21.99
N GLU A 229 8.62 14.84 20.76
CA GLU A 229 9.93 14.51 20.20
C GLU A 229 11.07 15.23 20.91
N PHE A 230 10.94 16.53 21.18
CA PHE A 230 11.94 17.26 21.97
C PHE A 230 12.13 16.65 23.37
N GLY A 231 11.04 16.27 24.03
CA GLY A 231 11.11 15.57 25.32
C GLY A 231 11.83 14.21 25.24
N GLN A 232 11.62 13.45 24.17
CA GLN A 232 12.29 12.16 23.94
C GLN A 232 13.79 12.35 23.61
N LEU A 233 14.15 13.37 22.84
CA LEU A 233 15.53 13.70 22.51
C LEU A 233 16.32 14.13 23.75
N LEU A 234 15.74 15.02 24.59
CA LEU A 234 16.36 15.48 25.84
C LEU A 234 16.60 14.33 26.83
N ARG A 235 15.71 13.34 26.89
CA ARG A 235 15.90 12.15 27.73
C ARG A 235 17.04 11.25 27.24
N ARG A 236 17.27 11.18 25.93
CA ARG A 236 18.40 10.42 25.34
C ARG A 236 19.75 11.10 25.52
N ILE A 237 19.79 12.43 25.63
CA ILE A 237 21.03 13.18 25.87
C ILE A 237 21.45 13.10 27.35
N LYS A 238 20.48 12.88 28.26
CA LYS A 238 20.72 12.72 29.70
C LYS A 238 21.03 11.29 30.14
N SER A 239 20.94 10.30 29.25
CA SER A 239 21.28 8.89 29.47
C SER A 239 22.62 8.56 28.83
#